data_AF-A0A3D2RJP3-F1
#
_entry.id   AF-A0A3D2RJP3-F1
#
_cell.length_a   1.000
_cell.length_b   1.000
_cell.length_c   1.000
_cell.angle_alpha   90.00
_cell.angle_beta   90.00
_cell.angle_gamma   90.00
#
_symmetry.space_group_name_H-M   'P 1'
#
loop_
_entity.id
_entity.type
_entity.pdbx_description
1 polymer ?
#
loop_
_entity_poly.entity_id
_entity_poly.type
_entity_poly.pdbx_seq_one_letter_code
_entity_poly.pdbx_strand_id
1 'polypeptide(L)' 'KLMPIDPQTGERTRVRRQILDNGSKVRVAVKSGEQIPNSE' A
#
# COMPACT_ATOMS: atom_id res chain seq x y z
N LYS A 1 0.61 7.07 16.13
CA LYS A 1 1.03 6.20 15.00
C LYS A 1 0.15 6.54 13.79
N LEU A 2 0.69 7.14 12.73
CA LEU A 2 -0.06 7.58 11.55
C LEU A 2 -0.33 6.38 10.62
N MET A 3 -1.56 6.24 10.12
CA MET A 3 -1.92 5.24 9.10
C MET A 3 -2.07 5.92 7.75
N PRO A 4 -1.53 5.34 6.66
CA PRO A 4 -1.81 5.83 5.32
C PRO A 4 -3.29 5.64 4.99
N ILE A 5 -3.76 6.53 4.12
CA ILE A 5 -5.07 6.41 3.50
C ILE A 5 -4.94 5.48 2.30
N ASP A 6 -5.87 4.54 2.18
CA ASP A 6 -6.01 3.68 1.02
C ASP A 6 -6.34 4.53 -0.21
N PRO A 7 -5.51 4.53 -1.26
CA PRO A 7 -5.76 5.35 -2.44
C PRO A 7 -7.07 4.97 -3.13
N GLN A 8 -7.52 3.72 -3.02
CA GLN A 8 -8.76 3.26 -3.64
C GLN A 8 -9.98 3.64 -2.82
N THR A 9 -9.94 3.39 -1.51
CA THR A 9 -11.14 3.46 -0.67
C THR A 9 -11.26 4.76 0.11
N GLY A 10 -10.20 5.56 0.20
CA GLY A 10 -10.17 6.79 1.01
C GLY A 10 -10.16 6.53 2.52
N GLU A 11 -10.10 5.27 2.96
CA GLU A 11 -10.09 4.91 4.37
C GLU A 11 -8.68 4.68 4.90
N ARG A 12 -8.49 4.82 6.21
CA ARG A 12 -7.25 4.40 6.85
C ARG A 12 -7.05 2.89 6.67
N THR A 13 -5.84 2.51 6.26
CA THR A 13 -5.50 1.12 5.94
C THR A 13 -4.14 0.72 6.51
N ARG A 14 -3.97 -0.58 6.77
CA ARG A 14 -2.65 -1.14 7.09
C ARG A 14 -1.87 -1.35 5.78
N VAL A 15 -0.56 -1.40 5.89
CA VAL A 15 0.33 -1.66 4.76
C VAL A 15 0.86 -3.09 4.83
N ARG A 16 0.79 -3.83 3.73
CA ARG A 16 1.54 -5.07 3.52
C ARG A 16 2.62 -4.85 2.46
N ARG A 17 3.64 -5.69 2.46
CA ARG A 17 4.63 -5.72 1.37
C ARG A 17 4.27 -6.86 0.42
N GLN A 18 4.37 -6.59 -0.87
CA GLN A 18 4.14 -7.57 -1.93
C GLN A 18 5.35 -7.56 -2.87
N ILE A 19 5.72 -8.75 -3.35
CA ILE A 19 6.74 -8.90 -4.39
C ILE A 19 5.97 -8.98 -5.71
N LEU A 20 6.31 -8.09 -6.64
CA LEU A 20 5.78 -8.12 -8.00
C LEU A 20 6.55 -9.14 -8.85
N ASP A 21 6.00 -9.50 -10.00
CA ASP A 21 6.59 -10.51 -10.90
C ASP A 21 7.99 -10.13 -11.41
N ASN A 22 8.29 -8.83 -11.44
CA ASN A 22 9.62 -8.30 -11.77
C ASN A 22 10.62 -8.37 -10.59
N GLY A 23 10.24 -8.97 -9.45
CA GLY A 23 11.05 -9.08 -8.24
C GLY A 23 11.04 -7.83 -7.34
N SER A 24 10.34 -6.75 -7.73
CA SER A 24 10.29 -5.51 -6.96
C SER A 24 9.41 -5.66 -5.72
N LYS A 25 9.87 -5.10 -4.59
CA LYS A 25 9.10 -5.06 -3.34
C LYS A 25 8.33 -3.76 -3.25
N VAL A 26 7.01 -3.85 -3.26
CA VAL A 26 6.11 -2.70 -3.17
C VAL A 26 5.28 -2.73 -1.89
N ARG A 27 4.87 -1.56 -1.42
CA ARG A 27 3.92 -1.39 -0.33
C ARG A 27 2.53 -1.35 -0.93
N VAL A 28 1.62 -2.15 -0.39
CA VAL A 28 0.23 -2.14 -0.83
C VAL A 28 -0.71 -2.04 0.36
N ALA A 29 -1.86 -1.42 0.14
CA ALA A 29 -2.93 -1.32 1.10
C ALA A 29 -3.53 -2.70 1.38
N VAL A 30 -3.89 -2.98 2.64
CA VAL A 30 -4.45 -4.29 3.02
C VAL A 30 -5.91 -4.45 2.55
N LYS A 31 -6.67 -3.35 2.48
CA LYS A 31 -8.08 -3.37 2.11
C LYS A 31 -8.28 -3.51 0.59
N SER A 32 -7.74 -2.56 -0.18
CA SER A 32 -7.82 -2.59 -1.65
C SER A 32 -6.81 -3.50 -2.33
N GLY A 33 -5.64 -3.71 -1.71
CA GLY A 33 -4.49 -4.29 -2.41
C GLY A 33 -3.75 -3.29 -3.30
N GLU A 34 -4.17 -2.03 -3.34
CA GLU A 34 -3.58 -1.02 -4.22
C GLU A 34 -2.22 -0.54 -3.70
N GLN A 35 -1.33 -0.20 -4.63
CA GLN A 35 0.02 0.24 -4.30
C GLN A 35 -0.03 1.59 -3.57
N ILE A 36 0.63 1.64 -2.41
CA ILE A 36 0.82 2.88 -1.67
C ILE A 36 2.13 3.50 -2.16
N PRO A 37 2.10 4.64 -2.86
CA PRO A 37 3.31 5.32 -3.30
C PRO A 37 4.17 5.70 -2.09
N ASN A 38 5.49 5.59 -2.24
CA ASN A 38 6.41 6.16 -1.27
C ASN A 38 6.41 7.67 -1.52
N SER A 39 5.85 8.45 -0.58
CA SER A 39 6.14 9.87 -0.50
C SER A 39 7.61 10.01 -0.12
N GLU A 40 8.44 10.53 -1.04
CA GLU A 40 9.76 11.07 -0.71
C GLU A 40 9.65 12.20 0.33
#